data_AF-D5RLG9-F1
#
_entry.id   AF-D5RLG9-F1
#
_cell.length_a   1.000
_cell.length_b   1.000
_cell.length_c   1.000
_cell.angle_alpha   90.00
_cell.angle_beta   90.00
_cell.angle_gamma   90.00
#
_symmetry.space_group_name_H-M   'P 1'
#
loop_
_entity.id
_entity.type
_entity.pdbx_description
1 polymer ?
#
loop_
_entity_poly.entity_id
_entity_poly.type
_entity_poly.pdbx_seq_one_letter_code
_entity_poly.pdbx_strand_id
1 'polypeptide(L)'
;MCRKQSGHCFASTDVPRAALTVTRGASIAWFQSSEKVRRGFCSVCGSSLFWDRSDLDRIAVAMGAFDGPTRTSASLHIYVADKGDYYRIADGLPQHDTVPPRD
;
A
#
# COMPACT_ATOMS: atom_id res chain seq x y z
N MET A 1 8.02 -7.81 -1.17
CA MET A 1 8.63 -6.46 -1.34
C MET A 1 8.09 -5.41 -0.35
N CYS A 2 6.78 -5.36 -0.06
CA CYS A 2 6.20 -4.30 0.80
C CYS A 2 6.90 -4.13 2.15
N ARG A 3 7.22 -5.23 2.84
CA ARG A 3 7.92 -5.17 4.14
C ARG A 3 9.29 -4.50 4.08
N LYS A 4 10.04 -4.77 3.03
CA LYS A 4 11.37 -4.17 2.84
C LYS A 4 11.27 -2.69 2.51
N GLN A 5 10.22 -2.28 1.79
CA GLN A 5 10.03 -0.88 1.40
C GLN A 5 9.55 0.00 2.56
N SER A 6 8.56 -0.46 3.34
CA SER A 6 8.03 0.32 4.46
C SER A 6 8.80 0.12 5.77
N GLY A 7 9.68 -0.88 5.85
CA GLY A 7 10.37 -1.27 7.07
C GLY A 7 9.52 -2.12 8.03
N HIS A 8 8.23 -2.31 7.77
CA HIS A 8 7.33 -3.15 8.56
C HIS A 8 6.16 -3.67 7.72
N CYS A 9 4.94 -3.80 8.26
CA CYS A 9 3.77 -4.04 7.44
C CYS A 9 3.47 -2.77 6.64
N PHE A 10 2.68 -2.89 5.58
CA PHE A 10 2.26 -1.74 4.79
C PHE A 10 0.74 -1.74 4.77
N ALA A 11 0.15 -0.71 5.38
CA ALA A 11 -1.28 -0.47 5.36
C ALA A 11 -1.62 0.48 4.23
N SER A 12 -2.52 0.06 3.34
CA SER A 12 -2.99 0.86 2.23
C SER A 12 -4.46 0.62 1.94
N THR A 13 -5.07 1.55 1.21
CA THR A 13 -6.40 1.38 0.63
C THR A 13 -6.34 1.60 -0.87
N ASP A 14 -7.08 0.79 -1.63
CA ASP A 14 -7.19 0.94 -3.08
C ASP A 14 -8.26 1.98 -3.40
N VAL A 15 -7.93 2.98 -4.21
CA VAL A 15 -8.89 3.97 -4.73
C VAL A 15 -8.93 3.90 -6.25
N PRO A 16 -10.07 4.23 -6.90
CA PRO A 16 -10.09 4.46 -8.34
C PRO A 16 -9.08 5.54 -8.70
N ARG A 17 -8.28 5.33 -9.74
CA ARG A 17 -7.26 6.28 -10.18
C ARG A 17 -7.87 7.63 -10.55
N ALA A 18 -9.07 7.61 -11.14
CA ALA A 18 -9.84 8.80 -11.48
C ALA A 18 -10.33 9.61 -10.26
N ALA A 19 -10.35 9.00 -9.07
CA ALA A 19 -10.75 9.65 -7.83
C ALA A 19 -9.56 10.21 -7.02
N LEU A 20 -8.32 10.02 -7.50
CA LEU A 20 -7.11 10.50 -6.84
C LEU A 20 -6.56 11.75 -7.54
N THR A 21 -6.46 12.85 -6.78
CA THR A 21 -5.76 14.07 -7.21
C THR A 21 -4.49 14.25 -6.39
N VAL A 22 -3.33 14.37 -7.06
CA VAL A 22 -2.03 14.62 -6.40
C VAL A 22 -1.63 16.08 -6.61
N THR A 23 -1.73 16.90 -5.56
CA THR A 23 -1.49 18.35 -5.65
C THR A 23 -0.01 18.75 -5.68
N ARG A 24 0.89 17.94 -5.10
CA ARG A 24 2.34 18.18 -5.07
C ARG A 24 3.11 17.06 -5.79
N GLY A 25 2.67 16.71 -6.99
CA GLY A 25 3.19 15.57 -7.76
C GLY A 25 4.70 15.63 -8.06
N ALA A 26 5.29 16.83 -8.13
CA ALA A 26 6.72 17.01 -8.40
C ALA A 26 7.64 16.41 -7.32
N SER A 27 7.16 16.25 -6.09
CA SER A 27 7.91 15.60 -5.00
C SER A 27 7.70 14.08 -4.95
N ILE A 28 6.93 13.51 -5.89
CA ILE A 28 6.71 12.06 -5.97
C ILE A 28 7.70 11.46 -6.98
N ALA A 29 8.60 10.63 -6.47
CA ALA A 29 9.42 9.77 -7.29
C ALA A 29 8.75 8.40 -7.47
N TRP A 30 8.98 7.80 -8.64
CA TRP A 30 8.43 6.49 -9.00
C TRP A 30 9.54 5.49 -9.26
N PHE A 31 9.40 4.29 -8.70
CA PHE A 31 10.31 3.16 -8.94
C PHE A 31 9.54 1.99 -9.56
N GLN A 32 9.97 1.53 -10.74
CA GLN A 32 9.39 0.38 -11.41
C GLN A 32 9.87 -0.91 -10.73
N SER A 33 9.02 -1.51 -9.90
CA SER A 33 9.39 -2.66 -9.07
C SER A 33 9.14 -4.03 -9.72
N SER A 34 8.36 -4.06 -10.80
CA SER A 34 8.21 -5.19 -11.72
C SER A 34 7.68 -4.68 -13.07
N GLU A 35 7.48 -5.54 -14.06
CA GLU A 35 6.86 -5.16 -15.34
C GLU A 35 5.50 -4.44 -15.16
N LYS A 36 4.69 -4.90 -14.20
CA LYS A 36 3.31 -4.40 -13.98
C LYS A 36 3.18 -3.41 -12.82
N VAL A 37 4.20 -3.26 -11.97
CA VAL A 37 4.07 -2.54 -10.70
C VAL A 37 5.11 -1.44 -10.57
N ARG A 38 4.65 -0.22 -10.35
CA ARG A 38 5.48 0.88 -9.84
C ARG A 38 5.10 1.29 -8.44
N ARG A 39 6.06 1.87 -7.72
CA ARG A 39 5.91 2.32 -6.34
C ARG A 39 6.24 3.80 -6.26
N GLY A 40 5.35 4.57 -5.64
CA GLY A 40 5.50 6.02 -5.48
C GLY A 40 5.94 6.36 -4.07
N PHE A 41 6.93 7.25 -3.95
CA PHE A 41 7.46 7.70 -2.67
C PHE A 41 7.82 9.19 -2.73
N CYS A 42 7.87 9.84 -1.56
CA CYS A 42 8.32 11.22 -1.47
C CYS A 42 9.83 11.27 -1.68
N SER A 43 10.29 12.01 -2.69
CA SER A 43 11.72 12.20 -2.98
C SER A 43 12.46 13.05 -1.93
N VAL A 44 11.72 13.73 -1.06
CA VAL A 44 12.28 14.62 -0.03
C VAL A 44 12.51 13.88 1.30
N CYS A 45 11.50 13.13 1.77
CA CYS A 45 11.57 12.46 3.09
C CYS A 45 11.59 10.92 3.02
N GLY A 46 11.43 10.33 1.83
CA GLY A 46 11.46 8.88 1.65
C GLY A 46 10.16 8.14 1.99
N SER A 47 9.09 8.83 2.42
CA SER A 47 7.82 8.18 2.74
C SER A 47 7.28 7.38 1.56
N SER A 48 6.92 6.10 1.81
CA SER A 48 6.24 5.25 0.84
C SER A 48 4.76 5.63 0.77
N LEU A 49 4.29 6.03 -0.41
CA LEU A 49 2.96 6.64 -0.58
C LEU A 49 2.03 5.83 -1.48
N PHE A 50 2.57 5.20 -2.52
CA PHE A 50 1.76 4.56 -3.54
C PHE A 50 2.27 3.19 -3.94
N TRP A 51 1.32 2.29 -4.20
CA TRP A 51 1.54 1.09 -4.99
C TRP A 51 0.60 1.11 -6.17
N ASP A 52 1.15 1.01 -7.38
CA ASP A 52 0.42 1.26 -8.61
C ASP A 52 0.66 0.14 -9.60
N ARG A 53 -0.42 -0.52 -10.00
CA ARG A 53 -0.43 -1.51 -11.07
C ARG A 53 -0.88 -0.87 -12.37
N SER A 54 -0.05 -0.97 -13.39
CA SER A 54 -0.34 -0.39 -14.71
C SER A 54 -1.52 -1.06 -15.42
N ASP A 55 -1.83 -2.32 -15.07
CA ASP A 55 -2.93 -3.09 -15.65
C ASP A 55 -4.25 -2.95 -14.87
N LEU A 56 -4.33 -2.06 -13.88
CA LEU A 56 -5.53 -1.79 -13.10
C LEU A 56 -5.89 -0.29 -13.13
N ASP A 57 -7.19 -0.01 -13.06
CA ASP A 57 -7.76 1.34 -12.93
C ASP A 57 -7.76 1.85 -11.49
N ARG A 58 -7.10 1.13 -10.57
CA ARG A 58 -6.97 1.47 -9.15
C ARG A 58 -5.52 1.67 -8.76
N ILE A 59 -5.32 2.45 -7.71
CA ILE A 59 -4.03 2.71 -7.09
C ILE A 59 -4.16 2.59 -5.57
N ALA A 60 -3.19 1.95 -4.93
CA ALA A 60 -3.16 1.84 -3.48
C ALA A 60 -2.48 3.08 -2.90
N VAL A 61 -3.13 3.72 -1.92
CA VAL A 61 -2.61 4.87 -1.17
C VAL A 61 -2.27 4.42 0.24
N ALA A 62 -1.10 4.80 0.73
CA ALA A 62 -0.66 4.50 2.09
C ALA A 62 -1.63 5.11 3.11
N MET A 63 -2.11 4.30 4.07
CA MET A 63 -3.03 4.79 5.11
C MET A 63 -2.38 5.82 6.04
N GLY A 64 -1.05 5.78 6.18
CA GLY A 64 -0.29 6.77 6.96
C GLY A 64 -0.16 8.13 6.29
N ALA A 65 -0.65 8.32 5.07
CA ALA A 65 -0.63 9.60 4.36
C ALA A 65 -1.84 10.49 4.69
N PHE A 66 -2.88 9.97 5.35
CA PHE A 66 -4.07 10.73 5.70
C PHE A 66 -3.85 11.50 7.00
N ASP A 67 -4.17 12.79 6.98
CA ASP A 67 -4.17 13.62 8.18
C ASP A 67 -5.41 13.31 9.04
N GLY A 68 -5.18 13.09 10.34
CA GLY A 68 -6.25 12.88 11.32
C GLY A 68 -7.00 11.54 11.20
N PRO A 69 -8.11 11.38 11.94
CA PRO A 69 -8.85 10.11 11.97
C PRO A 69 -9.60 9.84 10.67
N THR A 70 -9.27 8.74 10.00
CA THR A 70 -9.97 8.27 8.78
C THR A 70 -11.33 7.62 9.07
N ARG A 71 -11.60 7.25 10.33
CA ARG A 71 -12.81 6.51 10.76
C ARG A 71 -13.04 5.21 9.96
N THR A 72 -11.95 4.57 9.54
CA THR A 72 -11.96 3.27 8.86
C THR A 72 -11.20 2.23 9.67
N SER A 73 -11.32 0.96 9.28
CA SER A 73 -10.60 -0.17 9.87
C SER A 73 -9.96 -1.02 8.78
N ALA A 74 -8.91 -1.77 9.15
CA ALA A 74 -8.42 -2.82 8.28
C ALA A 74 -9.51 -3.88 8.06
N SER A 75 -9.59 -4.44 6.86
CA SER A 75 -10.56 -5.48 6.50
C SER A 75 -9.94 -6.86 6.38
N LEU A 76 -8.65 -6.95 6.05
CA LEU A 76 -7.92 -8.20 5.84
C LEU A 76 -6.41 -7.96 5.80
N HIS A 77 -5.65 -9.06 5.86
CA HIS A 77 -4.20 -9.09 5.67
C HIS A 77 -3.86 -10.02 4.49
N ILE A 78 -3.03 -9.54 3.57
CA ILE A 78 -2.51 -10.33 2.43
C ILE A 78 -1.00 -10.53 2.55
N TYR A 79 -0.51 -11.59 1.91
CA TYR A 79 0.91 -11.97 1.94
C TYR A 79 1.44 -12.25 3.36
N VAL A 80 0.62 -12.86 4.22
CA VAL A 80 1.03 -13.15 5.61
C VAL A 80 2.12 -14.21 5.71
N ALA A 81 2.24 -15.11 4.74
CA ALA A 81 3.37 -16.03 4.61
C ALA A 81 4.73 -15.30 4.52
N ASP A 82 4.74 -14.09 3.93
CA ASP A 82 5.92 -13.24 3.79
C ASP A 82 6.02 -12.17 4.89
N LYS A 83 5.26 -12.28 5.99
CA LYS A 83 5.33 -11.33 7.11
C LYS A 83 6.62 -11.53 7.93
N GLY A 84 6.96 -10.56 8.76
CA GLY A 84 8.05 -10.71 9.71
C GLY A 84 7.71 -11.74 10.79
N ASP A 85 8.66 -12.57 11.18
CA ASP A 85 8.54 -13.50 12.30
C ASP A 85 8.50 -12.77 13.66
N TYR A 86 9.02 -11.54 13.72
CA TYR A 86 9.08 -10.67 14.89
C TYR A 86 7.75 -10.03 15.34
N TYR A 87 6.60 -10.35 14.72
CA TYR A 87 5.29 -9.87 15.17
C TYR A 87 4.15 -10.84 14.89
N ARG A 88 3.06 -10.71 15.67
CA ARG A 88 1.81 -11.46 15.50
C ARG A 88 0.70 -10.53 15.02
N ILE A 89 -0.13 -11.01 14.09
CA ILE A 89 -1.39 -10.39 13.70
C ILE A 89 -2.47 -10.99 14.61
N ALA A 90 -3.08 -10.17 15.48
CA ALA A 90 -3.97 -10.64 16.55
C ALA A 90 -5.33 -9.92 16.57
N ASP A 91 -5.68 -9.21 15.50
CA ASP A 91 -6.93 -8.45 15.38
C ASP A 91 -8.14 -9.30 14.94
N GLY A 92 -7.94 -10.58 14.66
CA GLY A 92 -9.00 -11.50 14.24
C GLY A 92 -9.49 -11.31 12.80
N LEU A 93 -8.86 -10.41 12.02
CA LEU A 93 -9.24 -10.20 10.63
C LEU A 93 -8.77 -11.37 9.73
N PRO A 94 -9.40 -11.57 8.56
CA PRO A 94 -8.95 -12.55 7.57
C PRO A 94 -7.46 -12.38 7.23
N GLN A 95 -6.73 -13.49 7.22
CA GLN A 95 -5.30 -13.54 6.91
C GLN A 95 -5.08 -14.48 5.73
N HIS A 96 -4.45 -13.97 4.67
CA HIS A 96 -4.22 -14.72 3.43
C HIS A 96 -2.73 -14.73 3.06
N ASP A 97 -2.23 -15.88 2.64
CA ASP A 97 -0.84 -16.03 2.19
C ASP A 97 -0.57 -15.32 0.85
N THR A 98 -1.63 -15.04 0.09
CA THR A 98 -1.59 -14.30 -1.18
C THR A 98 -2.81 -13.39 -1.30
N VAL A 99 -2.97 -12.69 -2.43
CA VAL A 99 -4.18 -11.89 -2.70
C VAL A 99 -5.35 -12.84 -2.97
N PRO A 100 -6.44 -12.81 -2.17
CA PRO A 100 -7.61 -13.61 -2.48
C PRO A 100 -8.24 -13.16 -3.81
N PRO A 101 -9.00 -14.03 -4.50
CA PRO A 101 -9.83 -13.61 -5.63
C PRO A 101 -10.67 -12.38 -5.25
N ARG A 102 -10.76 -11.41 -6.16
CA ARG A 102 -11.69 -10.30 -6.00
C ARG A 102 -13.02 -10.73 -6.62
N ASP A 103 -14.08 -10.61 -5.84
CA ASP A 103 -15.47 -10.82 -6.29
C ASP A 103 -15.90 -9.73 -7.29
#